data_AF-A0A959BUQ4-F1
#
_entry.id   AF-A0A959BUQ4-F1
#
_cell.length_a   1.000
_cell.length_b   1.000
_cell.length_c   1.000
_cell.angle_alpha   90.00
_cell.angle_beta   90.00
_cell.angle_gamma   90.00
#
_symmetry.space_group_name_H-M   'P 1'
#
loop_
_entity.id
_entity.type
_entity.pdbx_description
1 polymer ?
#
loop_
_entity_poly.entity_id
_entity_poly.type
_entity_poly.pdbx_seq_one_letter_code
_entity_poly.pdbx_strand_id
1 'polypeptide(L)'
;YDQSRFFDEAFTRYFSTKGWGVEQFSILRPISEFMIQKILTQRYPDLQANQLSCHAAHEEEGRMRPCGRCEKCRRIVGMLSVMGGDPHRCGYTDEQIAYALKGLDPQRIKQLGADAAQLFYLLNQAGLVEAPRAKAHPEVMRLRFDQERSPVDVVPEDIRKALYDIVLPYTEGAVIRKEGKWVDLDD
;
A
#
# COMPACT_ATOMS: atom_id res chain seq x y z
N TYR A 1 -3.92 1.69 19.03
CA TYR A 1 -3.98 3.14 19.27
C TYR A 1 -3.11 3.93 18.29
N ASP A 2 -2.13 3.31 17.64
CA ASP A 2 -1.29 3.95 16.63
C ASP A 2 -2.05 4.13 15.29
N GLN A 3 -2.03 5.34 14.73
CA GLN A 3 -2.49 5.76 13.38
C GLN A 3 -3.94 5.41 12.95
N SER A 4 -4.88 5.23 13.88
CA SER A 4 -6.30 5.08 13.52
C SER A 4 -6.96 6.43 13.21
N ARG A 5 -8.11 6.43 12.50
CA ARG A 5 -8.91 7.65 12.30
C ARG A 5 -9.27 8.31 13.63
N PHE A 6 -9.54 7.50 14.66
CA PHE A 6 -9.84 8.00 16.00
C PHE A 6 -8.65 8.72 16.67
N PHE A 7 -7.43 8.30 16.37
CA PHE A 7 -6.22 9.00 16.80
C PHE A 7 -6.13 10.38 16.12
N ASP A 8 -6.31 10.41 14.80
CA ASP A 8 -6.33 11.65 14.02
C ASP A 8 -7.35 12.65 14.58
N GLU A 9 -8.60 12.20 14.76
CA GLU A 9 -9.67 13.04 15.30
C GLU A 9 -9.40 13.54 16.72
N ALA A 10 -8.82 12.69 17.58
CA ALA A 10 -8.49 13.07 18.94
C ALA A 10 -7.45 14.19 18.98
N PHE A 11 -6.41 14.10 18.13
CA PHE A 11 -5.38 15.12 18.03
C PHE A 11 -5.88 16.39 17.36
N THR A 12 -6.68 16.29 16.29
CA THR A 12 -7.33 17.44 15.66
C THR A 12 -8.21 18.20 16.67
N ARG A 13 -9.02 17.49 17.46
CA ARG A 13 -9.79 18.12 18.56
C ARG A 13 -8.88 18.78 19.59
N TYR A 14 -7.80 18.11 19.99
CA TYR A 14 -6.84 18.69 20.93
C TYR A 14 -6.21 19.98 20.38
N PHE A 15 -5.73 19.99 19.14
CA PHE A 15 -5.15 21.18 18.50
C PHE A 15 -6.16 22.32 18.34
N SER A 16 -7.42 21.99 18.03
CA SER A 16 -8.52 22.95 17.99
C SER A 16 -8.75 23.61 19.35
N THR A 17 -8.72 22.85 20.46
CA THR A 17 -8.84 23.43 21.83
C THR A 17 -7.70 24.38 22.19
N LYS A 18 -6.56 24.28 21.50
CA LYS A 18 -5.40 25.17 21.65
C LYS A 18 -5.39 26.35 20.68
N GLY A 19 -6.32 26.40 19.73
CA GLY A 19 -6.39 27.47 18.73
C GLY A 19 -5.26 27.45 17.70
N TRP A 20 -4.61 26.29 17.47
CA TRP A 20 -3.43 26.21 16.61
C TRP A 20 -3.73 26.14 15.11
N GLY A 21 -4.97 25.87 14.72
CA GLY A 21 -5.32 25.70 13.30
C GLY A 21 -4.60 24.52 12.63
N VAL A 22 -4.37 23.44 13.38
CA VAL A 22 -3.69 22.22 12.90
C VAL A 22 -4.69 21.07 12.84
N GLU A 23 -4.69 20.35 11.73
CA GLU A 23 -5.46 19.13 11.52
C GLU A 23 -4.54 17.93 11.31
N GLN A 24 -4.81 16.84 12.02
CA GLN A 24 -4.17 15.54 11.85
C GLN A 24 -5.07 14.68 10.98
N PHE A 25 -4.54 14.14 9.90
CA PHE A 25 -5.24 13.19 9.00
C PHE A 25 -4.22 12.35 8.23
N SER A 26 -4.71 11.38 7.45
CA SER A 26 -3.86 10.60 6.54
C SER A 26 -4.46 10.50 5.15
N ILE A 27 -3.71 10.99 4.16
CA ILE A 27 -4.03 10.89 2.74
C ILE A 27 -4.00 9.45 2.21
N LEU A 28 -3.43 8.52 2.97
CA LEU A 28 -3.25 7.12 2.56
C LEU A 28 -4.43 6.24 2.97
N ARG A 29 -5.34 6.69 3.82
CA ARG A 29 -6.49 5.89 4.31
C ARG A 29 -7.31 5.24 3.18
N PRO A 30 -7.62 5.91 2.06
CA PRO A 30 -8.39 5.28 0.99
C PRO A 30 -7.53 4.44 0.03
N ILE A 31 -6.21 4.38 0.23
CA ILE A 31 -5.26 3.77 -0.72
C ILE A 31 -4.73 2.48 -0.10
N SER A 32 -4.84 1.35 -0.82
CA SER A 32 -4.16 0.13 -0.40
C SER A 32 -2.64 0.30 -0.49
N GLU A 33 -1.90 -0.48 0.29
CA GLU A 33 -0.45 -0.51 0.17
C GLU A 33 0.06 -0.93 -1.21
N PHE A 34 -0.69 -1.79 -1.92
CA PHE A 34 -0.36 -2.20 -3.27
C PHE A 34 -0.44 -1.00 -4.22
N MET A 35 -1.47 -0.17 -4.04
CA MET A 35 -1.66 1.07 -4.77
C MET A 35 -0.61 2.13 -4.40
N ILE A 36 -0.24 2.25 -3.13
CA ILE A 36 0.87 3.13 -2.69
C ILE A 36 2.16 2.72 -3.41
N GLN A 37 2.46 1.42 -3.44
CA GLN A 37 3.64 0.89 -4.13
C GLN A 37 3.57 1.16 -5.64
N LYS A 38 2.41 0.96 -6.27
CA LYS A 38 2.19 1.24 -7.70
C LYS A 38 2.41 2.71 -8.03
N ILE A 39 1.84 3.63 -7.26
CA ILE A 39 2.01 5.07 -7.44
C ILE A 39 3.47 5.47 -7.25
N LEU A 40 4.11 5.00 -6.17
CA LEU A 40 5.54 5.27 -5.93
C LEU A 40 6.40 4.80 -7.11
N THR A 41 6.14 3.61 -7.63
CA THR A 41 6.91 3.00 -8.72
C THR A 41 6.68 3.67 -10.06
N GLN A 42 5.43 4.00 -10.40
CA GLN A 42 5.07 4.51 -11.73
C GLN A 42 5.16 6.04 -11.83
N ARG A 43 4.82 6.77 -10.76
CA ARG A 43 4.82 8.24 -10.77
C ARG A 43 6.13 8.83 -10.29
N TYR A 44 6.79 8.20 -9.32
CA TYR A 44 7.97 8.73 -8.64
C TYR A 44 9.14 7.75 -8.66
N PRO A 45 9.59 7.29 -9.84
CA PRO A 45 10.59 6.22 -9.95
C PRO A 45 11.94 6.58 -9.30
N ASP A 46 12.30 7.86 -9.23
CA ASP A 46 13.53 8.32 -8.58
C ASP A 46 13.42 8.31 -7.05
N LEU A 47 12.22 8.58 -6.51
CA LEU A 47 11.95 8.39 -5.08
C LEU A 47 11.87 6.90 -4.73
N GLN A 48 11.27 6.09 -5.61
CA GLN A 48 11.19 4.64 -5.43
C GLN A 48 12.57 3.98 -5.32
N ALA A 49 13.60 4.49 -6.02
CA ALA A 49 14.96 3.98 -5.90
C ALA A 49 15.54 4.10 -4.47
N ASN A 50 14.98 4.99 -3.65
CA ASN A 50 15.36 5.20 -2.26
C ASN A 50 14.43 4.49 -1.26
N GLN A 51 13.46 3.70 -1.74
CA GLN A 51 12.52 3.00 -0.87
C GLN A 51 13.22 1.96 -0.01
N LEU A 52 13.03 2.07 1.32
CA LEU A 52 13.46 1.06 2.27
C LEU A 52 12.39 0.74 3.30
N SER A 53 11.64 -0.33 3.03
CA SER A 53 10.67 -0.87 3.98
C SER A 53 11.29 -1.91 4.93
N CYS A 54 12.52 -2.34 4.67
CA CYS A 54 13.18 -3.38 5.45
C CYS A 54 13.50 -2.91 6.89
N HIS A 55 13.16 -3.73 7.89
CA HIS A 55 13.51 -3.44 9.30
C HIS A 55 14.95 -3.79 9.66
N ALA A 56 15.64 -4.55 8.81
CA ALA A 56 17.02 -4.99 8.98
C ALA A 56 17.89 -4.46 7.82
N ALA A 57 17.61 -3.24 7.37
CA ALA A 57 18.41 -2.57 6.37
C ALA A 57 19.83 -2.32 6.91
N HIS A 58 20.82 -2.29 6.02
CA HIS A 58 22.21 -2.02 6.35
C HIS A 58 22.80 -1.03 5.36
N GLU A 59 23.82 -0.28 5.79
CA GLU A 59 24.54 0.62 4.90
C GLU A 59 25.61 -0.16 4.12
N GLU A 60 25.70 0.13 2.83
CA GLU A 60 26.74 -0.35 1.93
C GLU A 60 27.11 0.80 1.00
N GLU A 61 28.36 1.23 1.02
CA GLU A 61 28.89 2.31 0.17
C GLU A 61 28.07 3.63 0.25
N GLY A 62 27.64 4.02 1.47
CA GLY A 62 26.85 5.22 1.68
C GLY A 62 25.39 5.11 1.24
N ARG A 63 24.94 3.93 0.81
CA ARG A 63 23.54 3.65 0.47
C ARG A 63 22.97 2.60 1.41
N MET A 64 21.78 2.87 1.92
CA MET A 64 21.05 1.88 2.69
C MET A 64 20.44 0.81 1.76
N ARG A 65 20.63 -0.47 2.09
CA ARG A 65 20.23 -1.64 1.31
C ARG A 65 19.27 -2.55 2.08
N PRO A 66 18.31 -3.20 1.42
CA PRO A 66 17.41 -4.14 2.06
C PRO A 66 18.12 -5.46 2.39
N CYS A 67 17.63 -6.18 3.41
CA CYS A 67 18.19 -7.49 3.77
C CYS A 67 17.79 -8.65 2.83
N GLY A 68 16.83 -8.44 1.94
CA GLY A 68 16.30 -9.46 1.01
C GLY A 68 15.52 -10.63 1.64
N ARG A 69 15.56 -10.80 2.96
CA ARG A 69 15.10 -12.05 3.61
C ARG A 69 13.88 -11.91 4.52
N CYS A 70 13.57 -10.71 5.00
CA CYS A 70 12.45 -10.51 5.93
C CYS A 70 11.09 -10.44 5.23
N GLU A 71 10.00 -10.60 5.98
CA GLU A 71 8.63 -10.56 5.44
C GLU A 71 8.34 -9.29 4.64
N LYS A 72 8.77 -8.11 5.13
CA LYS A 72 8.61 -6.85 4.42
C LYS A 72 9.32 -6.86 3.07
N CYS A 73 10.55 -7.40 2.99
CA CYS A 73 11.28 -7.52 1.73
C CYS A 73 10.56 -8.43 0.74
N ARG A 74 10.07 -9.58 1.21
CA ARG A 74 9.30 -10.52 0.37
C ARG A 74 8.07 -9.86 -0.22
N ARG A 75 7.36 -9.09 0.58
CA ARG A 75 6.16 -8.37 0.15
C ARG A 75 6.46 -7.26 -0.86
N ILE A 76 7.49 -6.45 -0.63
CA ILE A 76 7.91 -5.42 -1.60
C ILE A 76 8.32 -6.05 -2.93
N VAL A 77 9.18 -7.08 -2.90
CA VAL A 77 9.60 -7.81 -4.10
C VAL A 77 8.40 -8.41 -4.82
N GLY A 78 7.48 -9.07 -4.08
CA GLY A 78 6.26 -9.62 -4.63
C GLY A 78 5.39 -8.57 -5.32
N MET A 79 5.11 -7.45 -4.66
CA MET A 79 4.32 -6.34 -5.23
C MET A 79 4.97 -5.79 -6.50
N LEU A 80 6.27 -5.45 -6.45
CA LEU A 80 7.00 -4.93 -7.60
C LEU A 80 6.94 -5.90 -8.79
N SER A 81 7.15 -7.20 -8.54
CA SER A 81 7.17 -8.22 -9.58
C SER A 81 5.85 -8.35 -10.35
N VAL A 82 4.70 -8.19 -9.68
CA VAL A 82 3.39 -8.30 -10.35
C VAL A 82 2.90 -6.99 -10.98
N MET A 83 3.44 -5.83 -10.59
CA MET A 83 3.08 -4.53 -11.16
C MET A 83 4.06 -4.05 -12.25
N GLY A 84 5.01 -4.88 -12.66
CA GLY A 84 6.04 -4.55 -13.64
C GLY A 84 7.12 -3.60 -13.11
N GLY A 85 7.24 -3.47 -11.79
CA GLY A 85 8.31 -2.74 -11.13
C GLY A 85 9.58 -3.57 -11.00
N ASP A 86 10.73 -2.91 -10.98
CA ASP A 86 12.03 -3.56 -10.83
C ASP A 86 12.57 -3.44 -9.38
N PRO A 87 12.65 -4.55 -8.61
CA PRO A 87 13.23 -4.53 -7.27
C PRO A 87 14.71 -4.10 -7.23
N HIS A 88 15.48 -4.26 -8.30
CA HIS A 88 16.88 -3.81 -8.32
C HIS A 88 17.01 -2.30 -8.07
N ARG A 89 15.99 -1.52 -8.46
CA ARG A 89 15.95 -0.08 -8.18
C ARG A 89 15.99 0.24 -6.69
N CYS A 90 15.37 -0.60 -5.84
CA CYS A 90 15.44 -0.47 -4.38
C CYS A 90 16.72 -1.08 -3.77
N GLY A 91 17.63 -1.60 -4.60
CA GLY A 91 18.88 -2.21 -4.17
C GLY A 91 18.79 -3.69 -3.78
N TYR A 92 17.74 -4.40 -4.19
CA TYR A 92 17.72 -5.86 -4.11
C TYR A 92 18.66 -6.48 -5.15
N THR A 93 19.34 -7.58 -4.80
CA THR A 93 20.11 -8.40 -5.77
C THR A 93 19.24 -9.51 -6.35
N ASP A 94 19.68 -10.12 -7.45
CA ASP A 94 19.02 -11.28 -8.06
C ASP A 94 18.79 -12.41 -7.04
N GLU A 95 19.78 -12.73 -6.21
CA GLU A 95 19.67 -13.78 -5.19
C GLU A 95 18.62 -13.42 -4.13
N GLN A 96 18.57 -12.14 -3.74
CA GLN A 96 17.57 -11.66 -2.79
C GLN A 96 16.17 -11.71 -3.38
N ILE A 97 16.00 -11.36 -4.66
CA ILE A 97 14.71 -11.41 -5.36
C ILE A 97 14.22 -12.85 -5.46
N ALA A 98 15.07 -13.76 -5.93
CA ALA A 98 14.74 -15.18 -6.04
C ALA A 98 14.41 -15.79 -4.67
N TYR A 99 15.20 -15.48 -3.64
CA TYR A 99 14.92 -15.91 -2.26
C TYR A 99 13.60 -15.34 -1.75
N ALA A 100 13.33 -14.07 -2.03
CA ALA A 100 12.14 -13.38 -1.57
C ALA A 100 10.87 -14.01 -2.17
N LEU A 101 10.85 -14.23 -3.48
CA LEU A 101 9.74 -14.87 -4.19
C LEU A 101 9.52 -16.31 -3.72
N LYS A 102 10.59 -17.10 -3.59
CA LYS A 102 10.51 -18.45 -3.03
C LYS A 102 10.00 -18.49 -1.58
N GLY A 103 10.27 -17.43 -0.82
CA GLY A 103 9.84 -17.27 0.57
C GLY A 103 8.41 -16.76 0.75
N LEU A 104 7.70 -16.43 -0.33
CA LEU A 104 6.28 -16.08 -0.31
C LEU A 104 5.47 -17.37 -0.29
N ASP A 105 5.06 -17.79 0.90
CA ASP A 105 4.26 -18.99 1.12
C ASP A 105 2.90 -18.59 1.72
N PRO A 106 1.80 -18.68 0.96
CA PRO A 106 0.47 -18.32 1.45
C PRO A 106 -0.04 -19.29 2.54
N GLN A 107 0.49 -20.53 2.61
CA GLN A 107 0.05 -21.54 3.57
C GLN A 107 0.49 -21.23 5.00
N ARG A 108 1.53 -20.40 5.15
CA ARG A 108 2.01 -19.95 6.46
C ARG A 108 1.14 -18.87 7.10
N ILE A 109 0.17 -18.32 6.36
CA ILE A 109 -0.67 -17.23 6.83
C ILE A 109 -2.09 -17.76 7.08
N LYS A 110 -2.44 -17.96 8.37
CA LYS A 110 -3.72 -18.56 8.78
C LYS A 110 -4.95 -17.84 8.21
N GLN A 111 -4.88 -16.52 8.03
CA GLN A 111 -5.91 -15.70 7.39
C GLN A 111 -5.24 -14.51 6.69
N LEU A 112 -5.42 -14.41 5.37
CA LEU A 112 -4.96 -13.26 4.59
C LEU A 112 -6.03 -12.17 4.61
N GLY A 113 -5.63 -10.93 4.93
CA GLY A 113 -6.46 -9.77 4.64
C GLY A 113 -6.61 -9.56 3.12
N ALA A 114 -7.58 -8.74 2.71
CA ALA A 114 -7.90 -8.49 1.29
C ALA A 114 -6.66 -8.11 0.46
N ASP A 115 -5.82 -7.19 0.96
CA ASP A 115 -4.62 -6.73 0.27
C ASP A 115 -3.60 -7.86 0.02
N ALA A 116 -3.37 -8.72 1.02
CA ALA A 116 -2.45 -9.85 0.89
C ALA A 116 -3.05 -10.95 -0.01
N ALA A 117 -4.35 -11.21 0.10
CA ALA A 117 -5.05 -12.15 -0.78
C ALA A 117 -4.98 -11.72 -2.25
N GLN A 118 -5.17 -10.43 -2.55
CA GLN A 118 -5.00 -9.89 -3.90
C GLN A 118 -3.56 -10.05 -4.40
N LEU A 119 -2.56 -9.75 -3.58
CA LEU A 119 -1.15 -9.92 -3.97
C LEU A 119 -0.86 -11.38 -4.35
N PHE A 120 -1.26 -12.34 -3.53
CA PHE A 120 -1.06 -13.77 -3.85
C PHE A 120 -1.86 -14.22 -5.07
N TYR A 121 -3.06 -13.67 -5.27
CA TYR A 121 -3.85 -13.92 -6.48
C TYR A 121 -3.09 -13.47 -7.73
N LEU A 122 -2.55 -12.24 -7.73
CA LEU A 122 -1.76 -11.70 -8.83
C LEU A 122 -0.44 -12.46 -9.04
N LEU A 123 0.26 -12.83 -7.98
CA LEU A 123 1.49 -13.62 -8.05
C LEU A 123 1.25 -15.00 -8.68
N ASN A 124 0.12 -15.64 -8.34
CA ASN A 124 -0.27 -16.91 -8.93
C ASN A 124 -0.65 -16.77 -10.40
N GLN A 125 -1.38 -15.71 -10.77
CA GLN A 125 -1.68 -15.41 -12.18
C GLN A 125 -0.40 -15.17 -13.00
N ALA A 126 0.61 -14.54 -12.40
CA ALA A 126 1.92 -14.32 -13.02
C ALA A 126 2.84 -15.56 -13.03
N GLY A 127 2.43 -16.69 -12.41
CA GLY A 127 3.25 -17.90 -12.33
C GLY A 127 4.48 -17.76 -11.40
N LEU A 128 4.51 -16.75 -10.54
CA LEU A 128 5.64 -16.46 -9.64
C LEU A 128 5.57 -17.23 -8.32
N VAL A 129 4.36 -17.61 -7.88
CA VAL A 129 4.09 -18.35 -6.64
C VAL A 129 2.91 -19.30 -6.86
N GLU A 130 2.95 -20.50 -6.27
CA GLU A 130 1.80 -21.40 -6.24
C GLU A 130 0.85 -21.02 -5.09
N ALA A 131 -0.24 -20.35 -5.42
CA ALA A 131 -1.25 -19.89 -4.46
C ALA A 131 -2.69 -20.12 -4.97
N PRO A 132 -3.10 -21.37 -5.27
CA PRO A 132 -4.39 -21.65 -5.91
C PRO A 132 -5.61 -21.29 -5.07
N ARG A 133 -5.43 -21.05 -3.76
CA ARG A 133 -6.50 -20.63 -2.84
C ARG A 133 -6.58 -19.12 -2.64
N ALA A 134 -5.66 -18.35 -3.22
CA ALA A 134 -5.69 -16.90 -3.14
C ALA A 134 -6.90 -16.36 -3.90
N LYS A 135 -7.66 -15.46 -3.27
CA LYS A 135 -8.88 -14.88 -3.84
C LYS A 135 -8.59 -13.49 -4.39
N ALA A 136 -9.24 -13.18 -5.51
CA ALA A 136 -9.24 -11.84 -6.03
C ALA A 136 -10.01 -10.89 -5.11
N HIS A 137 -9.44 -9.72 -4.88
CA HIS A 137 -10.00 -8.56 -4.21
C HIS A 137 -9.71 -7.33 -5.07
N PRO A 138 -10.44 -7.14 -6.19
CA PRO A 138 -10.19 -6.05 -7.13
C PRO A 138 -10.32 -4.66 -6.49
N GLU A 139 -11.09 -4.53 -5.40
CA GLU A 139 -11.18 -3.28 -4.64
C GLU A 139 -9.82 -2.80 -4.11
N VAL A 140 -8.84 -3.69 -3.95
CA VAL A 140 -7.47 -3.34 -3.52
C VAL A 140 -6.78 -2.45 -4.55
N MET A 141 -7.16 -2.55 -5.82
CA MET A 141 -6.62 -1.75 -6.93
C MET A 141 -7.34 -0.41 -7.12
N ARG A 142 -8.30 -0.09 -6.24
CA ARG A 142 -9.17 1.09 -6.32
C ARG A 142 -8.97 2.03 -5.13
N LEU A 143 -9.45 3.25 -5.26
CA LEU A 143 -9.69 4.09 -4.08
C LEU A 143 -10.85 3.50 -3.27
N ARG A 144 -10.65 3.31 -1.96
CA ARG A 144 -11.62 2.66 -1.06
C ARG A 144 -12.11 3.61 0.00
N PHE A 145 -13.38 3.99 -0.06
CA PHE A 145 -14.03 4.84 0.91
C PHE A 145 -14.94 4.04 1.84
N ASP A 146 -14.79 4.23 3.14
CA ASP A 146 -15.54 3.52 4.18
C ASP A 146 -15.86 4.50 5.31
N GLN A 147 -17.13 4.58 5.71
CA GLN A 147 -17.59 5.57 6.70
C GLN A 147 -16.90 5.46 8.07
N GLU A 148 -16.29 4.31 8.38
CA GLU A 148 -15.58 4.10 9.64
C GLU A 148 -14.05 4.23 9.48
N ARG A 149 -13.51 3.65 8.40
CA ARG A 149 -12.06 3.46 8.22
C ARG A 149 -11.40 4.51 7.33
N SER A 150 -12.08 4.93 6.26
CA SER A 150 -11.58 5.89 5.27
C SER A 150 -12.70 6.80 4.74
N PRO A 151 -13.30 7.66 5.59
CA PRO A 151 -14.30 8.60 5.14
C PRO A 151 -13.71 9.61 4.13
N VAL A 152 -14.53 10.05 3.18
CA VAL A 152 -14.11 11.02 2.14
C VAL A 152 -13.71 12.36 2.75
N ASP A 153 -14.35 12.76 3.84
CA ASP A 153 -14.22 14.05 4.52
C ASP A 153 -13.02 14.14 5.46
N VAL A 154 -12.28 13.05 5.70
CA VAL A 154 -11.04 13.09 6.49
C VAL A 154 -9.91 13.84 5.80
N VAL A 155 -9.92 13.92 4.47
CA VAL A 155 -8.97 14.77 3.72
C VAL A 155 -9.57 16.17 3.60
N PRO A 156 -8.86 17.22 4.05
CA PRO A 156 -9.32 18.61 3.95
C PRO A 156 -9.74 19.00 2.53
N GLU A 157 -10.80 19.80 2.42
CA GLU A 157 -11.46 20.12 1.15
C GLU A 157 -10.51 20.79 0.14
N ASP A 158 -9.64 21.68 0.64
CA ASP A 158 -8.68 22.47 -0.14
C ASP A 158 -7.61 21.61 -0.83
N ILE A 159 -7.27 20.44 -0.29
CA ILE A 159 -6.30 19.51 -0.91
C ILE A 159 -6.94 18.27 -1.54
N ARG A 160 -8.19 17.96 -1.20
CA ARG A 160 -8.85 16.69 -1.57
C ARG A 160 -8.85 16.45 -3.07
N LYS A 161 -9.25 17.45 -3.85
CA LYS A 161 -9.29 17.32 -5.32
C LYS A 161 -7.89 17.10 -5.89
N ALA A 162 -6.92 17.92 -5.52
CA ALA A 162 -5.55 17.82 -6.01
C ALA A 162 -4.92 16.46 -5.65
N LEU A 163 -5.20 15.93 -4.46
CA LEU A 163 -4.78 14.59 -4.06
C LEU A 163 -5.38 13.51 -4.97
N TYR A 164 -6.68 13.53 -5.22
CA TYR A 164 -7.31 12.49 -6.03
C TYR A 164 -6.97 12.61 -7.51
N ASP A 165 -6.75 13.83 -8.04
CA ASP A 165 -6.20 14.05 -9.38
C ASP A 165 -4.82 13.38 -9.56
N ILE A 166 -4.01 13.31 -8.49
CA ILE A 166 -2.72 12.62 -8.48
C ILE A 166 -2.89 11.09 -8.45
N VAL A 167 -3.85 10.58 -7.67
CA VAL A 167 -3.96 9.15 -7.36
C VAL A 167 -4.80 8.38 -8.38
N LEU A 168 -5.93 8.95 -8.80
CA LEU A 168 -6.91 8.30 -9.69
C LEU A 168 -6.30 7.70 -10.96
N PRO A 169 -5.37 8.38 -11.68
CA PRO A 169 -4.77 7.83 -12.91
C PRO A 169 -4.04 6.49 -12.74
N TYR A 170 -3.68 6.12 -11.51
CA TYR A 170 -2.97 4.88 -11.22
C TYR A 170 -3.90 3.77 -10.72
N THR A 171 -5.16 4.09 -10.41
CA THR A 171 -6.17 3.20 -9.81
C THR A 171 -7.13 2.64 -10.86
N GLU A 172 -7.85 1.59 -10.49
CA GLU A 172 -8.93 1.00 -11.30
C GLU A 172 -10.30 1.58 -10.93
N GLY A 173 -10.35 2.89 -10.67
CA GLY A 173 -11.53 3.63 -10.23
C GLY A 173 -11.64 3.76 -8.70
N ALA A 174 -12.83 4.13 -8.24
CA ALA A 174 -13.15 4.34 -6.83
C ALA A 174 -14.37 3.53 -6.39
N VAL A 175 -14.35 3.07 -5.14
CA VAL A 175 -15.46 2.33 -4.52
C VAL A 175 -15.76 2.89 -3.14
N ILE A 176 -17.02 2.81 -2.75
CA ILE A 176 -17.50 3.13 -1.41
C ILE A 176 -18.13 1.90 -0.77
N ARG A 177 -17.93 1.72 0.53
CA ARG A 177 -18.54 0.63 1.27
C ARG A 177 -19.95 1.00 1.72
N LYS A 178 -20.96 0.28 1.23
CA LYS A 178 -22.37 0.39 1.65
C LYS A 178 -22.88 -0.98 2.07
N GLU A 179 -23.51 -1.06 3.25
CA GLU A 179 -24.08 -2.31 3.78
C GLU A 179 -23.11 -3.51 3.74
N GLY A 180 -21.84 -3.25 4.05
CA GLY A 180 -20.78 -4.25 4.07
C GLY A 180 -20.19 -4.63 2.70
N LYS A 181 -20.72 -4.10 1.59
CA LYS A 181 -20.26 -4.38 0.22
C LYS A 181 -19.56 -3.16 -0.39
N TRP A 182 -18.60 -3.40 -1.27
CA TRP A 182 -18.02 -2.37 -2.12
C TRP A 182 -18.95 -2.13 -3.31
N VAL A 183 -19.29 -0.86 -3.55
CA VAL A 183 -20.02 -0.40 -4.73
C VAL A 183 -19.21 0.67 -5.44
N ASP A 184 -19.32 0.74 -6.75
CA ASP A 184 -18.65 1.77 -7.54
C ASP A 184 -19.14 3.16 -7.12
N LEU A 185 -18.20 4.10 -7.05
CA LEU A 185 -18.51 5.52 -7.09
C LEU A 185 -18.56 5.89 -8.56
N ASP A 186 -19.75 6.21 -9.06
CA ASP A 186 -19.88 6.79 -10.41
C ASP A 186 -19.06 8.09 -10.47
N ASP A 187 -18.44 8.34 -11.63
CA ASP A 187 -17.62 9.54 -11.91
C ASP A 187 -18.43 10.85 -11.86
#